data_AF-A0A6G6Y4U5-F1
#
_entry.id   AF-A0A6G6Y4U5-F1
#
_cell.length_a   1.000
_cell.length_b   1.000
_cell.length_c   1.000
_cell.angle_alpha   90.00
_cell.angle_beta   90.00
_cell.angle_gamma   90.00
#
_symmetry.space_group_name_H-M   'P 1'
#
loop_
_entity.id
_entity.type
_entity.pdbx_description
1 polymer ?
#
loop_
_entity_poly.entity_id
_entity_poly.type
_entity_poly.pdbx_seq_one_letter_code
_entity_poly.pdbx_strand_id
1 'polypeptide(L)'
;MRRWPVSVCAPVWREWRAIVRRRRRSAGCSVISRPSRDRIAPAPASGNADDRAAGRSGGAIAAACRTAGNHGRAAGAADRGNVRRRSDDRRGSGRWSRRVNAGAFRQDDAAFRERIAEVRARADIVGIIGKAVKLGRGAKPRGKCPFHGSKSDSFSVDPDKGYARCYGCDWHGDAIRFLQDFYNLPFREAFDRAASSSGGAGLPAAPLVREKAQSRQRESGAPPVGSLEMARWIWAHSAPDFDAVCTWLRARGVPGDVLTPHRLRDVRFAGLAPIWAWPEDRGPGDVPQAPAMVALIRAAPGGARAAWRPIGLHVTYLAPSLTAKMVRRRADGSEMMARKMLGSAAGGCVLLPADGVTHDAMPEGVPLAVGEGIETTLCGLRHAGGAGVTGVAVLSLQNLQGMPEKTGKQGAIAMFDPRPAAPPAPQAVTWPHRGRVTVLVDADMAPLTGPIDRAGGQRRGVAMIDRRRGPVVHRTMTTAERADLCGALAVRAWRARGADARAVRPPMGMDFNDVERVA
;
A
#
# COMPACT_ATOMS: atom_id res chain seq x y z
N MET A 1 3.12 -26.31 13.19
CA MET A 1 2.11 -25.63 12.33
C MET A 1 0.77 -25.56 13.06
N ARG A 2 0.28 -24.37 13.43
CA ARG A 2 -1.17 -24.16 13.56
C ARG A 2 -1.60 -23.51 12.24
N ARG A 3 -2.29 -24.29 11.39
CA ARG A 3 -2.90 -23.78 10.16
C ARG A 3 -3.82 -22.63 10.55
N TRP A 4 -3.56 -21.43 10.03
CA TRP A 4 -4.55 -20.36 10.07
C TRP A 4 -5.71 -20.81 9.17
N PRO A 5 -6.94 -20.91 9.68
CA PRO A 5 -8.01 -21.47 8.91
C PRO A 5 -8.42 -20.46 7.83
N VAL A 6 -8.48 -20.95 6.59
CA VAL A 6 -8.93 -20.26 5.38
C VAL A 6 -10.45 -19.92 5.47
N SER A 7 -11.05 -19.99 6.66
CA SER A 7 -12.51 -20.09 6.84
C SER A 7 -13.25 -18.76 6.97
N VAL A 8 -12.58 -17.62 7.18
CA VAL A 8 -13.29 -16.33 7.40
C VAL A 8 -13.69 -15.65 6.07
N CYS A 9 -13.68 -16.39 4.96
CA CYS A 9 -13.61 -15.79 3.64
C CYS A 9 -14.08 -16.74 2.51
N ALA A 10 -13.89 -18.06 2.65
CA ALA A 10 -14.07 -19.07 1.60
C ALA A 10 -15.39 -19.04 0.78
N PRO A 11 -16.58 -18.70 1.32
CA PRO A 11 -17.81 -18.68 0.52
C PRO A 11 -17.80 -17.58 -0.55
N VAL A 12 -17.44 -16.36 -0.15
CA VAL A 12 -17.40 -15.16 -1.00
C VAL A 12 -16.35 -15.30 -2.12
N TRP A 13 -15.23 -15.97 -1.84
CA TRP A 13 -14.19 -16.23 -2.85
C TRP A 13 -14.58 -17.30 -3.88
N ARG A 14 -15.38 -18.29 -3.48
CA ARG A 14 -15.89 -19.32 -4.41
C ARG A 14 -16.90 -18.73 -5.38
N GLU A 15 -17.79 -17.89 -4.87
CA GLU A 15 -18.76 -17.14 -5.66
C GLU A 15 -18.07 -16.17 -6.63
N TRP A 16 -17.05 -15.43 -6.17
CA TRP A 16 -16.27 -14.55 -7.03
C TRP A 16 -15.48 -15.31 -8.11
N ARG A 17 -14.83 -16.43 -7.77
CA ARG A 17 -14.18 -17.29 -8.78
C ARG A 17 -15.18 -17.81 -9.82
N ALA A 18 -16.43 -18.06 -9.43
CA ALA A 18 -17.50 -18.40 -10.37
C ALA A 18 -17.90 -17.21 -11.25
N ILE A 19 -18.00 -15.99 -10.71
CA ILE A 19 -18.27 -14.75 -11.47
C ILE A 19 -17.15 -14.48 -12.49
N VAL A 20 -15.88 -14.56 -12.07
CA VAL A 20 -14.72 -14.40 -12.96
C VAL A 20 -14.71 -15.46 -14.05
N ARG A 21 -15.04 -16.72 -13.73
CA ARG A 21 -15.17 -17.80 -14.74
C ARG A 21 -16.31 -17.53 -15.73
N ARG A 22 -17.45 -16.99 -15.28
CA ARG A 22 -18.56 -16.60 -16.17
C ARG A 22 -18.14 -15.44 -17.07
N ARG A 23 -17.56 -14.36 -16.53
CA ARG A 23 -17.08 -13.21 -17.31
C ARG A 23 -15.96 -13.56 -18.30
N ARG A 24 -15.02 -14.45 -17.94
CA ARG A 24 -13.97 -14.94 -18.86
C ARG A 24 -14.54 -15.75 -20.03
N ARG A 25 -15.63 -16.50 -19.82
CA ARG A 25 -16.33 -17.23 -20.89
C ARG A 25 -17.08 -16.27 -21.82
N SER A 26 -17.64 -15.19 -21.30
CA SER A 26 -18.31 -14.14 -22.08
C SER A 26 -17.34 -13.30 -22.92
N ALA A 27 -16.10 -13.11 -22.44
CA ALA A 27 -15.08 -12.28 -23.08
C ALA A 27 -14.17 -13.04 -24.09
N GLY A 28 -14.52 -14.28 -24.49
CA GLY A 28 -13.79 -15.02 -25.53
C GLY A 28 -12.32 -15.36 -25.21
N CYS A 29 -11.89 -15.29 -23.96
CA CYS A 29 -10.49 -15.50 -23.59
C CYS A 29 -10.22 -17.02 -23.44
N SER A 30 -9.75 -17.64 -24.52
CA SER A 30 -9.32 -19.04 -24.53
C SER A 30 -8.16 -19.28 -23.56
N VAL A 31 -8.30 -20.31 -22.73
CA VAL A 31 -7.31 -20.79 -21.78
C VAL A 31 -6.04 -21.21 -22.52
N ILE A 32 -4.90 -20.61 -22.20
CA ILE A 32 -3.59 -21.23 -22.45
C ILE A 32 -3.54 -22.49 -21.59
N SER A 33 -3.61 -23.64 -22.23
CA SER A 33 -3.35 -24.95 -21.64
C SER A 33 -1.96 -24.97 -21.01
N ARG A 34 -1.85 -25.61 -19.84
CA ARG A 34 -0.60 -25.88 -19.12
C ARG A 34 0.53 -26.25 -20.09
N PRO A 35 1.71 -25.63 -20.06
CA PRO A 35 2.86 -26.19 -20.78
C PRO A 35 3.23 -27.52 -20.10
N SER A 36 3.36 -28.57 -20.90
CA SER A 36 3.96 -29.83 -20.45
C SER A 36 5.39 -29.56 -20.01
N ARG A 37 5.84 -30.30 -19.00
CA ARG A 37 7.23 -30.34 -18.57
C ARG A 37 8.04 -31.07 -19.63
N ASP A 38 8.47 -30.37 -20.68
CA ASP A 38 9.50 -30.87 -21.59
C ASP A 38 10.68 -29.91 -21.61
N ARG A 39 11.87 -30.52 -21.58
CA ARG A 39 13.19 -29.94 -21.30
C ARG A 39 13.49 -28.76 -22.24
N ILE A 40 13.88 -27.62 -21.66
CA ILE A 40 14.50 -26.51 -22.40
C ILE A 40 15.92 -26.95 -22.75
N ALA A 41 16.17 -27.24 -24.04
CA ALA A 41 17.51 -27.27 -24.61
C ALA A 41 17.99 -25.82 -24.88
N PRO A 42 19.29 -25.51 -24.75
CA PRO A 42 19.78 -24.15 -24.93
C PRO A 42 19.74 -23.73 -26.41
N ALA A 43 19.42 -22.46 -26.65
CA ALA A 43 19.34 -21.85 -27.97
C ALA A 43 20.73 -21.76 -28.65
N PRO A 44 20.84 -21.97 -29.97
CA PRO A 44 22.05 -21.65 -30.71
C PRO A 44 22.13 -20.15 -31.05
N ALA A 45 23.37 -19.70 -31.19
CA ALA A 45 23.76 -18.33 -31.44
C ALA A 45 23.42 -17.84 -32.87
N SER A 46 23.41 -16.52 -32.98
CA SER A 46 23.24 -15.63 -34.13
C SER A 46 23.84 -16.07 -35.47
N GLY A 47 23.11 -15.81 -36.56
CA GLY A 47 23.63 -15.71 -37.93
C GLY A 47 22.73 -14.83 -38.80
N ASN A 48 23.33 -13.84 -39.47
CA ASN A 48 22.71 -12.97 -40.49
C ASN A 48 22.36 -13.74 -41.76
N ALA A 49 21.32 -13.30 -42.49
CA ALA A 49 21.34 -12.95 -43.93
C ALA A 49 19.93 -13.03 -44.57
N ASP A 50 19.54 -11.90 -45.17
CA ASP A 50 18.85 -11.65 -46.45
C ASP A 50 17.81 -12.60 -47.09
N ASP A 51 16.78 -11.90 -47.61
CA ASP A 51 16.11 -12.04 -48.90
C ASP A 51 14.96 -13.06 -49.17
N ARG A 52 13.88 -12.45 -49.71
CA ARG A 52 12.90 -12.93 -50.72
C ARG A 52 11.66 -13.75 -50.31
N ALA A 53 10.54 -13.05 -50.48
CA ALA A 53 9.44 -13.30 -51.44
C ALA A 53 8.42 -14.45 -51.26
N ALA A 54 7.17 -14.07 -51.57
CA ALA A 54 5.98 -14.89 -51.90
C ALA A 54 5.37 -15.71 -50.75
N GLY A 55 4.05 -15.87 -50.61
CA GLY A 55 2.90 -15.48 -51.40
C GLY A 55 1.71 -16.34 -50.96
N ARG A 56 0.52 -15.73 -50.93
CA ARG A 56 -0.82 -16.32 -51.13
C ARG A 56 -1.40 -17.39 -50.18
N SER A 57 -2.60 -17.02 -49.72
CA SER A 57 -3.85 -17.82 -49.68
C SER A 57 -3.93 -18.96 -48.65
N GLY A 58 -5.03 -19.23 -47.97
CA GLY A 58 -6.45 -18.89 -48.11
C GLY A 58 -7.21 -20.00 -47.36
N GLY A 59 -8.50 -19.81 -47.07
CA GLY A 59 -9.38 -20.91 -46.68
C GLY A 59 -9.96 -20.83 -45.27
N ALA A 60 -11.10 -20.14 -45.19
CA ALA A 60 -12.10 -20.36 -44.16
C ALA A 60 -12.87 -21.66 -44.45
N ILE A 61 -13.24 -22.42 -43.41
CA ILE A 61 -14.40 -23.31 -43.46
C ILE A 61 -15.10 -23.28 -42.11
N ALA A 62 -16.39 -22.95 -42.14
CA ALA A 62 -17.37 -23.09 -41.07
C ALA A 62 -18.34 -24.23 -41.45
N ALA A 63 -18.78 -25.02 -40.46
CA ALA A 63 -20.07 -25.75 -40.39
C ALA A 63 -20.04 -26.61 -39.11
N ALA A 64 -20.88 -26.41 -38.09
CA ALA A 64 -22.32 -26.62 -37.99
C ALA A 64 -22.73 -28.09 -37.68
N CYS A 65 -23.17 -28.27 -36.42
CA CYS A 65 -24.40 -28.93 -35.96
C CYS A 65 -24.68 -30.45 -36.11
N ARG A 66 -25.34 -30.94 -35.03
CA ARG A 66 -26.33 -32.05 -34.89
C ARG A 66 -25.79 -33.46 -34.57
N THR A 67 -25.96 -33.99 -33.35
CA THR A 67 -27.12 -34.60 -32.62
C THR A 67 -27.21 -36.13 -32.76
N ALA A 68 -27.15 -36.84 -31.62
CA ALA A 68 -27.84 -38.09 -31.25
C ALA A 68 -27.29 -38.51 -29.85
N GLY A 69 -28.01 -38.98 -28.82
CA GLY A 69 -29.39 -39.45 -28.72
C GLY A 69 -29.46 -40.97 -28.50
N ASN A 70 -29.44 -41.45 -27.25
CA ASN A 70 -30.15 -42.63 -26.69
C ASN A 70 -29.60 -43.00 -25.29
N HIS A 71 -30.38 -42.97 -24.19
CA HIS A 71 -31.33 -43.98 -23.66
C HIS A 71 -30.61 -45.17 -22.99
N GLY A 72 -30.97 -45.67 -21.79
CA GLY A 72 -32.07 -45.43 -20.84
C GLY A 72 -31.73 -46.01 -19.45
N ARG A 73 -32.36 -45.52 -18.37
CA ARG A 73 -33.41 -46.18 -17.54
C ARG A 73 -32.87 -47.25 -16.57
N ALA A 74 -33.33 -47.47 -15.33
CA ALA A 74 -34.36 -46.93 -14.41
C ALA A 74 -34.11 -47.62 -13.02
N ALA A 75 -34.20 -46.96 -11.86
CA ALA A 75 -35.34 -46.82 -10.92
C ALA A 75 -35.42 -47.84 -9.74
N GLY A 76 -35.92 -47.34 -8.59
CA GLY A 76 -36.42 -48.07 -7.39
C GLY A 76 -35.49 -47.99 -6.17
N ALA A 77 -35.69 -47.24 -5.06
CA ALA A 77 -36.82 -46.96 -4.16
C ALA A 77 -37.10 -48.04 -3.07
N ALA A 78 -36.99 -47.62 -1.79
CA ALA A 78 -37.53 -48.14 -0.50
C ALA A 78 -36.45 -47.97 0.60
N ASP A 79 -36.52 -47.03 1.55
CA ASP A 79 -37.37 -46.94 2.76
C ASP A 79 -37.27 -48.12 3.75
N ARG A 80 -36.75 -47.81 4.95
CA ARG A 80 -37.27 -48.15 6.30
C ARG A 80 -36.22 -47.93 7.41
N GLY A 81 -36.64 -47.25 8.50
CA GLY A 81 -36.51 -47.84 9.86
C GLY A 81 -35.43 -47.35 10.83
N ASN A 82 -35.61 -46.14 11.37
CA ASN A 82 -35.58 -45.76 12.80
C ASN A 82 -35.00 -46.72 13.88
N VAL A 83 -34.06 -46.23 14.71
CA VAL A 83 -33.96 -46.58 16.15
C VAL A 83 -33.70 -45.32 16.99
N ARG A 84 -34.61 -45.08 17.93
CA ARG A 84 -34.57 -44.07 18.99
C ARG A 84 -33.69 -44.52 20.16
N ARG A 85 -33.05 -43.57 20.86
CA ARG A 85 -32.99 -43.54 22.34
C ARG A 85 -33.14 -42.10 22.85
N ARG A 86 -34.25 -41.87 23.57
CA ARG A 86 -34.43 -40.89 24.68
C ARG A 86 -33.50 -41.31 25.84
N SER A 87 -33.16 -40.54 26.87
CA SER A 87 -33.70 -39.39 27.61
C SER A 87 -32.49 -38.83 28.40
N ASP A 88 -32.43 -37.59 28.91
CA ASP A 88 -33.19 -37.19 30.10
C ASP A 88 -33.03 -35.70 30.39
N ASP A 89 -34.12 -35.12 30.87
CA ASP A 89 -34.27 -33.76 31.38
C ASP A 89 -33.49 -33.59 32.69
N ARG A 90 -32.94 -32.39 32.95
CA ARG A 90 -32.94 -31.80 34.30
C ARG A 90 -32.67 -30.29 34.28
N ARG A 91 -33.66 -29.57 34.81
CA ARG A 91 -33.66 -28.15 35.17
C ARG A 91 -32.56 -27.87 36.19
N GLY A 92 -31.97 -26.67 36.10
CA GLY A 92 -31.00 -26.20 37.09
C GLY A 92 -30.64 -24.73 36.89
N SER A 93 -31.51 -23.85 37.37
CA SER A 93 -31.20 -22.46 37.68
C SER A 93 -30.00 -22.40 38.63
N GLY A 94 -28.86 -21.90 38.14
CA GLY A 94 -27.61 -21.80 38.90
C GLY A 94 -26.92 -20.46 38.67
N ARG A 95 -27.35 -19.47 39.45
CA ARG A 95 -26.69 -18.17 39.65
C ARG A 95 -25.24 -18.39 40.09
N TRP A 96 -24.28 -18.15 39.21
CA TRP A 96 -22.87 -17.98 39.58
C TRP A 96 -22.51 -16.50 39.53
N SER A 97 -22.64 -15.86 40.69
CA SER A 97 -22.07 -14.56 40.99
C SER A 97 -20.54 -14.64 40.94
N ARG A 98 -19.93 -14.28 39.81
CA ARG A 98 -18.53 -13.79 39.83
C ARG A 98 -18.54 -12.30 40.05
N ARG A 99 -18.41 -11.98 41.34
CA ARG A 99 -17.99 -10.70 41.89
C ARG A 99 -16.80 -10.19 41.07
N VAL A 100 -17.04 -9.23 40.18
CA VAL A 100 -15.96 -8.47 39.55
C VAL A 100 -15.29 -7.66 40.65
N ASN A 101 -14.06 -8.03 40.99
CA ASN A 101 -13.24 -7.27 41.92
C ASN A 101 -12.73 -6.03 41.17
N ALA A 102 -13.60 -5.02 41.05
CA ALA A 102 -13.23 -3.69 40.59
C ALA A 102 -12.52 -2.98 41.75
N GLY A 103 -11.18 -2.99 41.79
CA GLY A 103 -10.48 -2.26 42.85
C GLY A 103 -8.96 -2.24 42.90
N ALA A 104 -8.22 -3.22 42.35
CA ALA A 104 -6.80 -3.37 42.71
C ALA A 104 -5.85 -3.56 41.51
N PHE A 105 -5.80 -2.61 40.57
CA PHE A 105 -4.77 -2.56 39.50
C PHE A 105 -4.56 -1.13 38.98
N ARG A 106 -4.08 -0.21 39.83
CA ARG A 106 -3.81 1.17 39.37
C ARG A 106 -2.49 1.80 39.78
N GLN A 107 -1.66 1.16 40.61
CA GLN A 107 -0.37 1.75 41.04
C GLN A 107 0.86 1.16 40.32
N ASP A 108 0.82 -0.09 39.85
CA ASP A 108 1.96 -0.73 39.15
C ASP A 108 2.21 -0.22 37.71
N ASP A 109 1.21 0.38 37.07
CA ASP A 109 1.28 0.76 35.66
C ASP A 109 2.15 1.98 35.40
N ALA A 110 2.17 2.96 36.31
CA ALA A 110 2.93 4.20 36.15
C ALA A 110 4.42 3.97 36.42
N ALA A 111 4.74 3.32 37.54
CA ALA A 111 6.11 2.95 37.91
C ALA A 111 6.74 2.01 36.85
N PHE A 112 5.96 1.07 36.31
CA PHE A 112 6.45 0.20 35.25
C PHE A 112 6.68 0.94 33.91
N ARG A 113 5.80 1.89 33.53
CA ARG A 113 5.98 2.72 32.33
C ARG A 113 7.19 3.65 32.45
N GLU A 114 7.45 4.20 33.63
CA GLU A 114 8.63 5.00 33.93
C GLU A 114 9.91 4.17 33.80
N ARG A 115 9.89 2.95 34.35
CA ARG A 115 11.00 2.00 34.20
C ARG A 115 11.27 1.64 32.73
N ILE A 116 10.22 1.49 31.90
CA ILE A 116 10.36 1.30 30.44
C ILE A 116 11.04 2.50 29.77
N ALA A 117 10.67 3.73 30.15
CA ALA A 117 11.29 4.93 29.60
C ALA A 117 12.76 5.06 30.02
N GLU A 118 13.07 4.77 31.29
CA GLU A 118 14.43 4.76 31.83
C GLU A 118 15.31 3.75 31.09
N VAL A 119 14.83 2.52 30.93
CA VAL A 119 15.55 1.46 30.20
C VAL A 119 15.77 1.83 28.74
N ARG A 120 14.79 2.44 28.06
CA ARG A 120 14.96 2.92 26.69
C ARG A 120 15.99 4.05 26.55
N ALA A 121 16.09 4.92 27.55
CA ALA A 121 17.02 6.04 27.54
C ALA A 121 18.45 5.60 27.87
N ARG A 122 18.61 4.60 28.73
CA ARG A 122 19.93 4.08 29.15
C ARG A 122 20.44 2.93 28.29
N ALA A 123 19.58 2.26 27.52
CA ALA A 123 19.98 1.14 26.70
C ALA A 123 21.00 1.56 25.64
N ASP A 124 22.17 0.92 25.67
CA ASP A 124 23.17 1.03 24.61
C ASP A 124 22.67 0.31 23.36
N ILE A 125 21.87 1.02 22.55
CA ILE A 125 21.31 0.47 21.33
C ILE A 125 22.38 0.10 20.30
N VAL A 126 23.52 0.81 20.27
CA VAL A 126 24.62 0.51 19.34
C VAL A 126 25.32 -0.78 19.76
N GLY A 127 25.59 -0.97 21.05
CA GLY A 127 26.15 -2.22 21.58
C GLY A 127 25.20 -3.42 21.42
N ILE A 128 23.90 -3.24 21.73
CA ILE A 128 22.87 -4.29 21.60
C ILE A 128 22.72 -4.74 20.13
N ILE A 129 22.63 -3.79 19.20
CA ILE A 129 22.51 -4.09 17.76
C ILE A 129 23.85 -4.59 17.20
N GLY A 130 24.96 -4.01 17.63
CA GLY A 130 26.31 -4.35 17.17
C GLY A 130 26.72 -5.79 17.46
N LYS A 131 26.11 -6.43 18.47
CA LYS A 131 26.25 -7.87 18.75
C LYS A 131 25.58 -8.76 17.69
N ALA A 132 24.57 -8.25 16.98
CA ALA A 132 23.78 -9.00 16.01
C ALA A 132 24.06 -8.60 14.54
N VAL A 133 24.43 -7.34 14.31
CA VAL A 133 24.66 -6.76 12.98
C VAL A 133 26.05 -6.15 12.97
N LYS A 134 26.86 -6.47 11.95
CA LYS A 134 28.13 -5.78 11.73
C LYS A 134 27.85 -4.33 11.34
N LEU A 135 28.09 -3.43 12.27
CA LEU A 135 27.93 -2.00 12.09
C LEU A 135 29.26 -1.35 11.69
N GLY A 136 29.20 -0.40 10.75
CA GLY A 136 30.33 0.46 10.39
C GLY A 136 30.66 1.49 11.46
N ARG A 137 31.80 2.16 11.34
CA ARG A 137 32.23 3.23 12.26
C ARG A 137 31.59 4.56 11.86
N GLY A 138 31.17 5.37 12.83
CA GLY A 138 30.63 6.72 12.60
C GLY A 138 29.54 7.10 13.62
N ALA A 139 29.14 8.37 13.62
CA ALA A 139 28.15 8.91 14.57
C ALA A 139 26.77 8.23 14.48
N LYS A 140 26.40 7.75 13.29
CA LYS A 140 25.19 6.95 13.06
C LYS A 140 25.57 5.66 12.34
N PRO A 141 26.01 4.64 13.08
CA PRO A 141 26.61 3.48 12.48
C PRO A 141 25.58 2.71 11.63
N ARG A 142 26.01 2.26 10.45
CA ARG A 142 25.17 1.59 9.46
C ARG A 142 25.62 0.16 9.22
N GLY A 143 24.70 -0.70 8.80
CA GLY A 143 25.00 -2.08 8.41
C GLY A 143 23.90 -2.70 7.58
N LYS A 144 24.06 -3.98 7.25
CA LYS A 144 23.04 -4.76 6.54
C LYS A 144 21.83 -4.97 7.43
N CYS A 145 20.64 -4.83 6.86
CA CYS A 145 19.43 -5.04 7.63
C CYS A 145 19.27 -6.51 8.02
N PRO A 146 19.06 -6.83 9.30
CA PRO A 146 18.78 -8.20 9.72
C PRO A 146 17.34 -8.65 9.39
N PHE A 147 16.44 -7.70 9.10
CA PHE A 147 15.01 -7.96 8.91
C PHE A 147 14.60 -8.15 7.44
N HIS A 148 15.45 -7.73 6.49
CA HIS A 148 15.26 -8.03 5.08
C HIS A 148 16.62 -8.28 4.43
N GLY A 149 16.76 -9.39 3.71
CA GLY A 149 18.03 -9.94 3.22
C GLY A 149 18.72 -9.15 2.11
N SER A 150 18.62 -7.82 2.12
CA SER A 150 19.33 -6.95 1.17
C SER A 150 20.84 -7.00 1.39
N LYS A 151 21.59 -6.92 0.30
CA LYS A 151 23.06 -6.81 0.32
C LYS A 151 23.54 -5.38 0.65
N SER A 152 22.65 -4.39 0.66
CA SER A 152 22.97 -2.98 0.93
C SER A 152 22.90 -2.61 2.42
N ASP A 153 23.77 -1.69 2.84
CA ASP A 153 23.84 -1.15 4.21
C ASP A 153 22.72 -0.12 4.49
N SER A 154 21.50 -0.65 4.44
CA SER A 154 20.25 0.08 4.58
C SER A 154 19.80 0.25 6.03
N PHE A 155 20.46 -0.39 7.00
CA PHE A 155 20.13 -0.31 8.42
C PHE A 155 21.01 0.73 9.10
N SER A 156 20.41 1.71 9.77
CA SER A 156 21.10 2.80 10.45
C SER A 156 20.68 2.85 11.90
N VAL A 157 21.64 2.94 12.81
CA VAL A 157 21.42 3.13 14.24
C VAL A 157 21.69 4.59 14.59
N ASP A 158 20.81 5.20 15.35
CA ASP A 158 20.94 6.58 15.84
C ASP A 158 21.10 6.52 17.37
N PRO A 159 22.35 6.51 17.90
CA PRO A 159 22.59 6.40 19.34
C PRO A 159 21.96 7.55 20.12
N ASP A 160 22.07 8.78 19.60
CA ASP A 160 21.54 9.99 20.25
C ASP A 160 20.02 9.94 20.43
N LYS A 161 19.32 9.26 19.50
CA LYS A 161 17.86 9.15 19.53
C LYS A 161 17.35 7.81 20.07
N GLY A 162 18.26 6.89 20.39
CA GLY A 162 17.94 5.58 20.96
C GLY A 162 17.09 4.69 20.04
N TYR A 163 17.20 4.83 18.72
CA TYR A 163 16.47 3.99 17.77
C TYR A 163 17.31 3.59 16.56
N ALA A 164 16.89 2.52 15.88
CA ALA A 164 17.40 2.13 14.58
C ALA A 164 16.30 2.14 13.53
N ARG A 165 16.69 2.33 12.27
CA ARG A 165 15.78 2.31 11.12
C ARG A 165 16.44 1.61 9.95
N CYS A 166 15.66 0.80 9.25
CA CYS A 166 15.99 0.31 7.93
C CYS A 166 15.32 1.15 6.84
N TYR A 167 16.10 1.65 5.88
CA TYR A 167 15.60 2.39 4.73
C TYR A 167 15.14 1.50 3.56
N GLY A 168 15.36 0.18 3.66
CA GLY A 168 14.94 -0.78 2.63
C GLY A 168 13.60 -1.48 2.92
N CYS A 169 13.31 -1.78 4.19
CA CYS A 169 12.06 -2.43 4.60
C CYS A 169 11.22 -1.62 5.60
N ASP A 170 11.62 -0.37 5.87
CA ASP A 170 10.97 0.53 6.83
C ASP A 170 10.87 0.03 8.28
N TRP A 171 11.60 -1.03 8.63
CA TRP A 171 11.70 -1.45 10.03
C TRP A 171 12.25 -0.30 10.87
N HIS A 172 11.62 -0.02 12.01
CA HIS A 172 11.99 1.08 12.90
C HIS A 172 11.70 0.68 14.34
N GLY A 173 12.66 0.85 15.25
CA GLY A 173 12.50 0.45 16.64
C GLY A 173 13.64 0.88 17.56
N ASP A 174 13.38 0.85 18.86
CA ASP A 174 14.37 1.01 19.92
C ASP A 174 15.06 -0.32 20.26
N ALA A 175 15.97 -0.31 21.25
CA ALA A 175 16.69 -1.52 21.67
C ALA A 175 15.77 -2.66 22.11
N ILE A 176 14.66 -2.35 22.81
CA ILE A 176 13.68 -3.36 23.25
C ILE A 176 12.98 -3.97 22.04
N ARG A 177 12.48 -3.13 21.13
CA ARG A 177 11.82 -3.58 19.91
C ARG A 177 12.76 -4.37 19.01
N PHE A 178 14.04 -3.98 18.94
CA PHE A 178 15.06 -4.78 18.27
C PHE A 178 15.20 -6.16 18.91
N LEU A 179 15.28 -6.25 20.24
CA LEU A 179 15.36 -7.53 20.96
C LEU A 179 14.10 -8.40 20.75
N GLN A 180 12.92 -7.80 20.76
CA GLN A 180 11.66 -8.49 20.46
C GLN A 180 11.62 -9.00 19.02
N ASP A 181 11.92 -8.15 18.05
CA ASP A 181 11.77 -8.48 16.63
C ASP A 181 12.90 -9.40 16.14
N PHE A 182 14.13 -9.23 16.64
CA PHE A 182 15.31 -9.99 16.23
C PHE A 182 15.49 -11.30 17.02
N TYR A 183 15.34 -11.28 18.34
CA TYR A 183 15.48 -12.48 19.18
C TYR A 183 14.13 -13.17 19.47
N ASN A 184 13.00 -12.63 18.99
CA ASN A 184 11.65 -13.14 19.24
C ASN A 184 11.33 -13.29 20.73
N LEU A 185 11.77 -12.31 21.53
CA LEU A 185 11.55 -12.32 22.97
C LEU A 185 10.20 -11.70 23.33
N PRO A 186 9.48 -12.24 24.32
CA PRO A 186 8.34 -11.56 24.92
C PRO A 186 8.81 -10.22 25.53
N PHE A 187 7.90 -9.23 25.56
CA PHE A 187 8.24 -7.86 25.96
C PHE A 187 8.98 -7.78 27.30
N ARG A 188 8.53 -8.53 28.30
CA ARG A 188 9.13 -8.56 29.65
C ARG A 188 10.61 -9.00 29.61
N GLU A 189 10.92 -10.04 28.84
CA GLU A 189 12.28 -10.56 28.71
C GLU A 189 13.17 -9.62 27.88
N ALA A 190 12.64 -9.01 26.82
CA ALA A 190 13.35 -7.99 26.04
C ALA A 190 13.64 -6.72 26.88
N PHE A 191 12.70 -6.34 27.74
CA PHE A 191 12.82 -5.23 28.67
C PHE A 191 13.90 -5.50 29.72
N ASP A 192 13.85 -6.65 30.40
CA ASP A 192 14.83 -7.00 31.43
C ASP A 192 16.26 -7.09 30.86
N ARG A 193 16.41 -7.54 29.60
CA ARG A 193 17.71 -7.59 28.90
C ARG A 193 18.22 -6.24 28.41
N ALA A 194 17.32 -5.34 28.00
CA ALA A 194 17.69 -3.96 27.70
C ALA A 194 18.05 -3.19 28.99
N ALA A 195 17.50 -3.59 30.14
CA ALA A 195 17.74 -2.97 31.44
C ALA A 195 19.06 -3.39 32.11
N SER A 196 19.56 -4.58 31.80
CA SER A 196 20.81 -5.08 32.37
C SER A 196 22.06 -4.42 31.73
N SER A 197 23.03 -4.01 32.55
CA SER A 197 24.32 -3.42 32.12
C SER A 197 25.15 -4.31 31.20
N SER A 198 24.79 -5.59 31.09
CA SER A 198 25.39 -6.57 30.19
C SER A 198 24.98 -6.38 28.72
N GLY A 199 23.97 -5.55 28.41
CA GLY A 199 23.58 -5.22 27.03
C GLY A 199 23.37 -6.47 26.15
N GLY A 200 22.85 -7.56 26.72
CA GLY A 200 22.74 -8.86 26.07
C GLY A 200 23.93 -9.83 26.25
N ALA A 201 24.85 -9.63 27.18
CA ALA A 201 25.87 -10.64 27.51
C ALA A 201 25.21 -11.89 28.14
N GLY A 202 25.65 -13.07 27.72
CA GLY A 202 25.01 -14.35 28.08
C GLY A 202 23.85 -14.76 27.16
N LEU A 203 23.51 -13.94 26.15
CA LEU A 203 22.64 -14.38 25.06
C LEU A 203 23.37 -15.47 24.27
N PRO A 204 22.79 -16.67 24.06
CA PRO A 204 23.33 -17.58 23.07
C PRO A 204 23.45 -16.80 21.76
N ALA A 205 24.64 -16.79 21.15
CA ALA A 205 24.89 -16.11 19.88
C ALA A 205 23.78 -16.56 18.93
N ALA A 206 22.81 -15.68 18.59
CA ALA A 206 21.52 -16.13 18.05
C ALA A 206 21.72 -17.14 16.92
N PRO A 207 21.51 -18.46 17.17
CA PRO A 207 21.49 -19.43 16.10
C PRO A 207 20.09 -19.40 15.46
N LEU A 208 19.41 -18.25 15.41
CA LEU A 208 17.95 -18.23 15.27
C LEU A 208 17.39 -17.12 14.38
N VAL A 209 18.21 -16.30 13.70
CA VAL A 209 17.71 -15.54 12.54
C VAL A 209 18.42 -15.97 11.29
N ARG A 210 19.75 -16.18 11.31
CA ARG A 210 20.36 -16.85 10.17
C ARG A 210 19.94 -18.31 10.14
N GLU A 211 19.95 -19.04 11.24
CA GLU A 211 19.50 -20.45 11.23
C GLU A 211 17.99 -20.63 11.35
N LYS A 212 17.17 -19.61 11.68
CA LYS A 212 15.69 -19.72 11.65
C LYS A 212 15.05 -18.93 10.53
N ALA A 213 15.73 -17.98 9.90
CA ALA A 213 15.39 -17.53 8.54
C ALA A 213 16.00 -18.47 7.51
N GLN A 214 17.15 -19.11 7.78
CA GLN A 214 17.60 -20.28 7.03
C GLN A 214 16.86 -21.55 7.45
N SER A 215 16.44 -21.80 8.70
CA SER A 215 15.55 -22.94 9.00
C SER A 215 14.15 -22.62 8.55
N ARG A 216 13.61 -21.40 8.63
CA ARG A 216 12.36 -21.08 7.94
C ARG A 216 12.55 -21.05 6.41
N GLN A 217 13.69 -20.70 5.84
CA GLN A 217 13.95 -20.91 4.39
C GLN A 217 14.23 -22.39 4.06
N ARG A 218 14.73 -23.20 4.99
CA ARG A 218 15.03 -24.65 4.82
C ARG A 218 13.83 -25.52 5.19
N GLU A 219 12.91 -25.06 6.03
CA GLU A 219 11.69 -25.70 6.56
C GLU A 219 10.41 -25.10 5.92
N SER A 220 10.49 -23.94 5.27
CA SER A 220 9.38 -23.34 4.51
C SER A 220 9.83 -22.75 3.16
N GLY A 221 9.98 -23.62 2.16
CA GLY A 221 9.91 -23.29 0.72
C GLY A 221 10.85 -22.18 0.22
N ALA A 222 10.66 -21.79 -1.04
CA ALA A 222 11.42 -20.68 -1.63
C ALA A 222 11.04 -19.31 -1.02
N PRO A 223 11.93 -18.30 -1.07
CA PRO A 223 11.62 -16.94 -0.61
C PRO A 223 10.44 -16.33 -1.39
N PRO A 224 9.70 -15.36 -0.84
CA PRO A 224 8.60 -14.71 -1.56
C PRO A 224 9.11 -13.76 -2.64
N VAL A 225 8.36 -13.66 -3.74
CA VAL A 225 8.65 -12.76 -4.86
C VAL A 225 8.74 -11.29 -4.44
N GLY A 226 9.57 -10.52 -5.15
CA GLY A 226 9.74 -9.09 -4.91
C GLY A 226 8.50 -8.26 -5.24
N SER A 227 8.40 -7.05 -4.69
CA SER A 227 7.25 -6.15 -4.94
C SER A 227 7.10 -5.75 -6.41
N LEU A 228 8.21 -5.52 -7.11
CA LEU A 228 8.22 -5.19 -8.54
C LEU A 228 7.80 -6.39 -9.41
N GLU A 229 8.22 -7.60 -9.04
CA GLU A 229 7.82 -8.82 -9.73
C GLU A 229 6.32 -9.07 -9.57
N MET A 230 5.81 -8.94 -8.34
CA MET A 230 4.38 -8.96 -8.06
C MET A 230 3.60 -7.91 -8.89
N ALA A 231 4.13 -6.69 -9.01
CA ALA A 231 3.55 -5.64 -9.85
C ALA A 231 3.47 -6.05 -11.32
N ARG A 232 4.58 -6.55 -11.89
CA ARG A 232 4.66 -7.00 -13.28
C ARG A 232 3.65 -8.11 -13.55
N TRP A 233 3.54 -9.08 -12.65
CA TRP A 233 2.57 -10.15 -12.78
C TRP A 233 1.13 -9.63 -12.75
N ILE A 234 0.76 -8.78 -11.79
CA ILE A 234 -0.59 -8.22 -11.69
C ILE A 234 -0.94 -7.42 -12.95
N TRP A 235 -0.02 -6.60 -13.44
CA TRP A 235 -0.23 -5.80 -14.65
C TRP A 235 -0.38 -6.66 -15.91
N ALA A 236 0.42 -7.72 -16.05
CA ALA A 236 0.32 -8.65 -17.16
C ALA A 236 -0.99 -9.46 -17.15
N HIS A 237 -1.62 -9.63 -15.98
CA HIS A 237 -2.87 -10.38 -15.80
C HIS A 237 -4.08 -9.47 -15.53
N SER A 238 -3.92 -8.15 -15.69
CA SER A 238 -5.02 -7.19 -15.69
C SER A 238 -5.40 -6.84 -17.13
N ALA A 239 -6.67 -6.50 -17.32
CA ALA A 239 -7.21 -6.10 -18.61
C ALA A 239 -7.82 -4.70 -18.54
N PRO A 240 -7.87 -3.96 -19.65
CA PRO A 240 -8.77 -2.82 -19.79
C PRO A 240 -10.23 -3.33 -19.70
N ASP A 241 -10.79 -3.31 -18.51
CA ASP A 241 -12.21 -3.63 -18.24
C ASP A 241 -12.86 -2.33 -17.77
N PHE A 242 -13.31 -1.55 -18.76
CA PHE A 242 -13.83 -0.21 -18.53
C PHE A 242 -15.05 -0.22 -17.62
N ASP A 243 -15.95 -1.20 -17.77
CA ASP A 243 -17.17 -1.32 -16.97
C ASP A 243 -16.87 -1.65 -15.51
N ALA A 244 -15.95 -2.58 -15.24
CA ALA A 244 -15.55 -2.93 -13.89
C ALA A 244 -14.90 -1.73 -13.17
N VAL A 245 -14.00 -1.01 -13.85
CA VAL A 245 -13.36 0.19 -13.31
C VAL A 245 -14.38 1.30 -13.09
N CYS A 246 -15.28 1.55 -14.05
CA CYS A 246 -16.30 2.57 -13.92
C CYS A 246 -17.34 2.25 -12.85
N THR A 247 -17.65 0.97 -12.61
CA THR A 247 -18.52 0.55 -11.49
C THR A 247 -17.94 1.02 -10.15
N TRP A 248 -16.64 0.82 -9.95
CA TRP A 248 -15.93 1.34 -8.77
C TRP A 248 -15.93 2.86 -8.71
N LEU A 249 -15.50 3.53 -9.78
CA LEU A 249 -15.35 4.99 -9.80
C LEU A 249 -16.70 5.71 -9.61
N ARG A 250 -17.77 5.23 -10.24
CA ARG A 250 -19.14 5.78 -10.04
C ARG A 250 -19.65 5.55 -8.62
N ALA A 251 -19.41 4.37 -8.03
CA ALA A 251 -19.73 4.15 -6.61
C ALA A 251 -18.93 5.09 -5.68
N ARG A 252 -17.79 5.59 -6.14
CA ARG A 252 -17.02 6.61 -5.46
C ARG A 252 -17.54 8.02 -5.65
N GLY A 253 -18.50 8.27 -6.54
CA GLY A 253 -19.03 9.60 -6.84
C GLY A 253 -18.39 10.25 -8.07
N VAL A 254 -17.52 9.53 -8.80
CA VAL A 254 -16.86 10.10 -9.97
C VAL A 254 -17.86 10.35 -11.09
N PRO A 255 -17.94 11.57 -11.64
CA PRO A 255 -18.88 11.90 -12.70
C PRO A 255 -18.67 11.12 -14.00
N GLY A 256 -19.75 10.76 -14.68
CA GLY A 256 -19.70 9.94 -15.89
C GLY A 256 -19.01 10.62 -17.09
N ASP A 257 -19.12 11.94 -17.21
CA ASP A 257 -18.57 12.74 -18.31
C ASP A 257 -17.03 12.77 -18.33
N VAL A 258 -16.37 12.53 -17.20
CA VAL A 258 -14.91 12.44 -17.13
C VAL A 258 -14.39 11.02 -17.30
N LEU A 259 -15.25 10.00 -17.29
CA LEU A 259 -14.85 8.60 -17.45
C LEU A 259 -14.82 8.24 -18.94
N THR A 260 -13.65 8.35 -19.57
CA THR A 260 -13.42 7.90 -20.95
C THR A 260 -12.37 6.77 -21.01
N PRO A 261 -12.44 5.86 -21.99
CA PRO A 261 -11.41 4.84 -22.18
C PRO A 261 -10.01 5.44 -22.35
N HIS A 262 -9.91 6.61 -23.00
CA HIS A 262 -8.65 7.31 -23.18
C HIS A 262 -8.07 7.80 -21.85
N ARG A 263 -8.88 8.45 -21.00
CA ARG A 263 -8.47 8.93 -19.68
C ARG A 263 -8.05 7.78 -18.76
N LEU A 264 -8.75 6.65 -18.83
CA LEU A 264 -8.50 5.50 -17.97
C LEU A 264 -7.51 4.50 -18.57
N ARG A 265 -6.75 4.84 -19.63
CA ARG A 265 -5.85 3.90 -20.32
C ARG A 265 -4.76 3.27 -19.44
N ASP A 266 -4.34 3.95 -18.38
CA ASP A 266 -3.39 3.44 -17.38
C ASP A 266 -4.07 2.72 -16.21
N VAL A 267 -5.40 2.66 -16.19
CA VAL A 267 -6.21 2.01 -15.18
C VAL A 267 -6.83 0.74 -15.78
N ARG A 268 -6.62 -0.37 -15.10
CA ARG A 268 -7.04 -1.71 -15.49
C ARG A 268 -7.76 -2.40 -14.35
N PHE A 269 -8.40 -3.51 -14.67
CA PHE A 269 -9.01 -4.40 -13.70
C PHE A 269 -8.29 -5.74 -13.65
N ALA A 270 -8.03 -6.23 -12.44
CA ALA A 270 -7.53 -7.57 -12.19
C ALA A 270 -8.57 -8.33 -11.37
N GLY A 271 -9.25 -9.31 -11.99
CA GLY A 271 -10.26 -10.10 -11.30
C GLY A 271 -9.69 -11.02 -10.20
N LEU A 272 -8.41 -11.39 -10.27
CA LEU A 272 -7.74 -12.27 -9.30
C LEU A 272 -6.34 -11.73 -8.96
N ALA A 273 -6.26 -10.51 -8.43
CA ALA A 273 -5.01 -9.93 -7.99
C ALA A 273 -4.54 -10.58 -6.67
N PRO A 274 -3.35 -11.20 -6.60
CA PRO A 274 -2.79 -11.71 -5.36
C PRO A 274 -2.63 -10.59 -4.33
N ILE A 275 -3.04 -10.86 -3.10
CA ILE A 275 -2.99 -9.91 -1.99
C ILE A 275 -1.59 -9.89 -1.35
N TRP A 276 -0.95 -11.07 -1.28
CA TRP A 276 0.38 -11.28 -0.70
C TRP A 276 1.39 -11.66 -1.78
N ALA A 277 2.67 -11.48 -1.48
CA ALA A 277 3.72 -12.08 -2.29
C ALA A 277 3.66 -13.61 -2.11
N TRP A 278 3.81 -14.36 -3.19
CA TRP A 278 3.87 -15.82 -3.17
C TRP A 278 5.34 -16.29 -3.14
N PRO A 279 5.64 -17.50 -2.62
CA PRO A 279 6.97 -18.11 -2.71
C PRO A 279 7.43 -18.27 -4.17
N GLU A 280 8.71 -18.05 -4.46
CA GLU A 280 9.31 -18.13 -5.82
C GLU A 280 9.16 -19.51 -6.49
N ASP A 281 9.06 -20.59 -5.70
CA ASP A 281 8.81 -21.96 -6.16
C ASP A 281 7.33 -22.28 -6.35
N ARG A 282 6.45 -21.31 -6.11
CA ARG A 282 4.99 -21.44 -6.15
C ARG A 282 4.37 -20.41 -7.07
N GLY A 283 3.05 -20.48 -7.20
CA GLY A 283 2.29 -19.55 -8.03
C GLY A 283 1.52 -18.51 -7.21
N PRO A 284 1.09 -17.41 -7.86
CA PRO A 284 0.19 -16.42 -7.26
C PRO A 284 -1.19 -16.98 -6.88
N GLY A 285 -1.54 -18.17 -7.37
CA GLY A 285 -2.76 -18.88 -6.98
C GLY A 285 -2.70 -19.50 -5.57
N ASP A 286 -1.50 -19.59 -4.98
CA ASP A 286 -1.27 -20.16 -3.65
C ASP A 286 -1.46 -19.15 -2.52
N VAL A 287 -1.66 -17.88 -2.86
CA VAL A 287 -1.99 -16.80 -1.92
C VAL A 287 -3.42 -16.31 -2.14
N PRO A 288 -4.06 -15.69 -1.14
CA PRO A 288 -5.37 -15.07 -1.33
C PRO A 288 -5.35 -14.05 -2.47
N GLN A 289 -6.39 -14.03 -3.30
CA GLN A 289 -6.51 -13.16 -4.47
C GLN A 289 -7.86 -12.46 -4.50
N ALA A 290 -7.91 -11.18 -4.87
CA ALA A 290 -9.16 -10.40 -4.94
C ALA A 290 -9.35 -9.61 -6.23
N PRO A 291 -10.58 -9.17 -6.53
CA PRO A 291 -10.77 -8.15 -7.53
C PRO A 291 -10.02 -6.89 -7.13
N ALA A 292 -9.37 -6.25 -8.09
CA ALA A 292 -8.67 -5.01 -7.85
C ALA A 292 -8.76 -4.08 -9.06
N MET A 293 -8.94 -2.79 -8.77
CA MET A 293 -8.56 -1.73 -9.69
C MET A 293 -7.04 -1.55 -9.60
N VAL A 294 -6.38 -1.49 -10.74
CA VAL A 294 -4.93 -1.47 -10.87
C VAL A 294 -4.54 -0.28 -11.75
N ALA A 295 -3.69 0.61 -11.27
CA ALA A 295 -3.27 1.79 -12.02
C ALA A 295 -1.74 1.88 -12.11
N LEU A 296 -1.23 2.17 -13.31
CA LEU A 296 0.20 2.28 -13.56
C LEU A 296 0.75 3.58 -12.95
N ILE A 297 1.79 3.45 -12.12
CA ILE A 297 2.48 4.60 -11.54
C ILE A 297 3.63 4.98 -12.48
N ARG A 298 3.67 6.23 -12.90
CA ARG A 298 4.68 6.79 -13.78
C ARG A 298 5.50 7.87 -13.07
N ALA A 299 6.78 7.93 -13.38
CA ALA A 299 7.62 9.06 -13.02
C ALA A 299 7.39 10.21 -14.00
N ALA A 300 7.35 11.43 -13.48
CA ALA A 300 7.35 12.63 -14.30
C ALA A 300 8.64 12.75 -15.12
N PRO A 301 8.59 13.35 -16.33
CA PRO A 301 9.76 13.59 -17.14
C PRO A 301 10.72 14.56 -16.45
N GLY A 302 12.03 14.33 -16.62
CA GLY A 302 13.09 15.15 -16.04
C GLY A 302 14.45 14.88 -16.68
N GLY A 303 15.26 15.93 -16.84
CA GLY A 303 16.57 15.86 -17.51
C GLY A 303 16.46 15.65 -19.03
N ALA A 304 17.48 15.04 -19.64
CA ALA A 304 17.56 14.78 -21.09
C ALA A 304 16.55 13.73 -21.64
N ARG A 305 15.54 13.34 -20.86
CA ARG A 305 14.54 12.31 -21.24
C ARG A 305 13.13 12.91 -21.22
N ALA A 306 12.43 12.80 -22.34
CA ALA A 306 11.13 13.43 -22.57
C ALA A 306 9.89 12.58 -22.18
N ALA A 307 10.04 11.30 -21.81
CA ALA A 307 8.92 10.36 -21.71
C ALA A 307 8.53 9.94 -20.28
N TRP A 308 7.23 9.68 -20.09
CA TRP A 308 6.64 9.21 -18.83
C TRP A 308 6.87 7.72 -18.57
N ARG A 309 7.84 7.40 -17.71
CA ARG A 309 8.26 6.00 -17.49
C ARG A 309 7.45 5.31 -16.39
N PRO A 310 6.95 4.09 -16.60
CA PRO A 310 6.38 3.26 -15.53
C PRO A 310 7.42 2.93 -14.45
N ILE A 311 7.06 3.14 -13.18
CA ILE A 311 7.93 2.87 -12.02
C ILE A 311 7.29 2.00 -10.93
N GLY A 312 5.97 1.79 -11.01
CA GLY A 312 5.24 1.02 -10.01
C GLY A 312 3.78 0.80 -10.37
N LEU A 313 3.03 0.27 -9.41
CA LEU A 313 1.65 -0.11 -9.57
C LEU A 313 0.85 0.24 -8.32
N HIS A 314 -0.22 1.00 -8.49
CA HIS A 314 -1.22 1.23 -7.47
C HIS A 314 -2.30 0.15 -7.58
N VAL A 315 -2.55 -0.58 -6.49
CA VAL A 315 -3.56 -1.65 -6.43
C VAL A 315 -4.57 -1.30 -5.36
N THR A 316 -5.83 -1.14 -5.74
CA THR A 316 -6.97 -1.00 -4.83
C THR A 316 -7.80 -2.27 -4.89
N TYR A 317 -7.75 -3.09 -3.83
CA TYR A 317 -8.55 -4.30 -3.70
C TYR A 317 -10.00 -3.94 -3.38
N LEU A 318 -10.91 -4.55 -4.13
CA LEU A 318 -12.33 -4.26 -4.11
C LEU A 318 -13.10 -5.41 -3.45
N ALA A 319 -14.27 -5.08 -2.90
CA ALA A 319 -15.27 -6.08 -2.59
C ALA A 319 -15.79 -6.71 -3.89
N PRO A 320 -16.35 -7.93 -3.86
CA PRO A 320 -16.91 -8.58 -5.05
C PRO A 320 -17.97 -7.76 -5.79
N SER A 321 -18.68 -6.88 -5.09
CA SER A 321 -19.65 -5.95 -5.70
C SER A 321 -18.99 -4.88 -6.57
N LEU A 322 -17.68 -4.69 -6.45
CA LEU A 322 -16.89 -3.62 -7.07
C LEU A 322 -17.28 -2.20 -6.62
N THR A 323 -18.23 -2.05 -5.70
CA THR A 323 -18.72 -0.75 -5.21
C THR A 323 -18.10 -0.33 -3.87
N ALA A 324 -17.36 -1.23 -3.23
CA ALA A 324 -16.71 -1.00 -1.95
C ALA A 324 -15.27 -1.51 -1.95
N LYS A 325 -14.45 -1.01 -1.03
CA LYS A 325 -13.11 -1.56 -0.78
C LYS A 325 -13.24 -2.95 -0.17
N MET A 326 -12.28 -3.83 -0.45
CA MET A 326 -12.17 -5.09 0.26
C MET A 326 -11.94 -4.82 1.75
N VAL A 327 -12.80 -5.35 2.61
CA VAL A 327 -12.60 -5.32 4.06
C VAL A 327 -11.89 -6.60 4.48
N ARG A 328 -10.74 -6.45 5.14
CA ARG A 328 -10.04 -7.57 5.78
C ARG A 328 -9.65 -7.16 7.18
N ARG A 329 -9.88 -8.03 8.16
CA ARG A 329 -9.47 -7.81 9.55
C ARG A 329 -8.30 -8.71 9.91
N ARG A 330 -7.39 -8.17 10.72
CA ARG A 330 -6.36 -8.93 11.42
C ARG A 330 -7.00 -9.73 12.55
N ALA A 331 -6.22 -10.62 13.16
CA ALA A 331 -6.68 -11.42 14.31
C ALA A 331 -7.07 -10.58 15.53
N ASP A 332 -6.48 -9.39 15.67
CA ASP A 332 -6.81 -8.40 16.70
C ASP A 332 -8.06 -7.56 16.36
N GLY A 333 -8.75 -7.86 15.25
CA GLY A 333 -9.93 -7.14 14.78
C GLY A 333 -9.64 -5.87 13.96
N SER A 334 -8.39 -5.40 13.92
CA SER A 334 -8.04 -4.19 13.15
C SER A 334 -8.14 -4.40 11.64
N GLU A 335 -8.62 -3.39 10.92
CA GLU A 335 -8.74 -3.47 9.47
C GLU A 335 -7.39 -3.31 8.77
N MET A 336 -7.21 -4.10 7.70
CA MET A 336 -6.04 -4.05 6.84
C MET A 336 -6.31 -3.14 5.66
N MET A 337 -5.27 -2.43 5.23
CA MET A 337 -5.39 -1.52 4.09
C MET A 337 -5.79 -2.28 2.83
N ALA A 338 -6.85 -1.78 2.20
CA ALA A 338 -7.34 -2.26 0.91
C ALA A 338 -6.51 -1.74 -0.27
N ARG A 339 -5.52 -0.87 -0.03
CA ARG A 339 -4.63 -0.32 -1.05
C ARG A 339 -3.20 -0.78 -0.86
N LYS A 340 -2.47 -0.98 -1.96
CA LYS A 340 -1.06 -1.37 -1.99
C LYS A 340 -0.33 -0.64 -3.11
N MET A 341 0.86 -0.14 -2.81
CA MET A 341 1.80 0.34 -3.82
C MET A 341 2.86 -0.74 -4.03
N LEU A 342 3.08 -1.14 -5.27
CA LEU A 342 4.07 -2.14 -5.65
C LEU A 342 5.12 -1.50 -6.57
N GLY A 343 6.38 -1.89 -6.45
CA GLY A 343 7.49 -1.15 -7.07
C GLY A 343 7.75 0.18 -6.37
N SER A 344 8.02 1.25 -7.13
CA SER A 344 8.21 2.60 -6.59
C SER A 344 6.95 3.45 -6.75
N ALA A 345 6.58 4.17 -5.69
CA ALA A 345 5.57 5.24 -5.73
C ALA A 345 6.15 6.62 -5.38
N ALA A 346 7.37 6.66 -4.84
CA ALA A 346 8.04 7.91 -4.52
C ALA A 346 8.34 8.69 -5.79
N GLY A 347 7.92 9.96 -5.86
CA GLY A 347 8.12 10.79 -7.05
C GLY A 347 7.23 10.41 -8.24
N GLY A 348 6.21 9.56 -8.03
CA GLY A 348 5.34 9.05 -9.08
C GLY A 348 3.90 9.55 -9.03
N CYS A 349 3.18 9.36 -10.12
CA CYS A 349 1.75 9.62 -10.23
C CYS A 349 1.05 8.64 -11.18
N VAL A 350 -0.27 8.58 -11.12
CA VAL A 350 -1.11 8.00 -12.17
C VAL A 350 -1.57 9.14 -13.07
N LEU A 351 -1.37 8.99 -14.38
CA LEU A 351 -1.82 9.95 -15.37
C LEU A 351 -3.24 9.62 -15.84
N LEU A 352 -4.07 10.65 -15.89
CA LEU A 352 -5.47 10.61 -16.29
C LEU A 352 -5.67 11.65 -17.43
N PRO A 353 -5.13 11.40 -18.62
CA PRO A 353 -5.06 12.35 -19.73
C PRO A 353 -6.45 12.86 -20.15
N ALA A 354 -6.53 14.13 -20.53
CA ALA A 354 -7.63 14.61 -21.36
C ALA A 354 -7.59 13.95 -22.75
N ASP A 355 -8.72 13.93 -23.45
CA ASP A 355 -8.78 13.35 -24.79
C ASP A 355 -7.77 14.04 -25.73
N GLY A 356 -6.98 13.22 -26.44
CA GLY A 356 -5.90 13.69 -27.32
C GLY A 356 -4.53 13.84 -26.66
N VAL A 357 -4.42 13.76 -25.33
CA VAL A 357 -3.13 13.87 -24.62
C VAL A 357 -2.49 12.51 -24.42
N THR A 358 -1.29 12.28 -24.97
CA THR A 358 -0.58 10.99 -24.82
C THR A 358 0.54 11.05 -23.78
N HIS A 359 1.09 9.89 -23.43
CA HIS A 359 2.27 9.82 -22.55
C HIS A 359 3.54 10.30 -23.23
N ASP A 360 3.60 10.25 -24.56
CA ASP A 360 4.79 10.64 -25.33
C ASP A 360 4.68 12.08 -25.85
N ALA A 361 3.45 12.57 -26.04
CA ALA A 361 3.16 13.92 -26.52
C ALA A 361 2.19 14.62 -25.56
N MET A 362 2.65 14.93 -24.35
CA MET A 362 1.91 15.82 -23.46
C MET A 362 2.21 17.28 -23.87
N PRO A 363 1.25 18.00 -24.49
CA PRO A 363 1.54 19.33 -25.04
C PRO A 363 1.99 20.29 -23.94
N GLU A 364 2.90 21.20 -24.28
CA GLU A 364 3.22 22.30 -23.39
C GLU A 364 1.96 23.13 -23.13
N GLY A 365 1.76 23.57 -21.89
CA GLY A 365 0.61 24.39 -21.54
C GLY A 365 -0.70 23.65 -21.29
N VAL A 366 -0.77 22.32 -21.48
CA VAL A 366 -1.99 21.54 -21.20
C VAL A 366 -2.47 21.80 -19.76
N PRO A 367 -3.76 22.12 -19.53
CA PRO A 367 -4.24 22.35 -18.17
C PRO A 367 -4.19 21.06 -17.36
N LEU A 368 -3.69 21.16 -16.13
CA LEU A 368 -3.54 20.05 -15.19
C LEU A 368 -4.44 20.20 -13.97
N ALA A 369 -4.99 19.08 -13.50
CA ALA A 369 -5.58 18.93 -12.18
C ALA A 369 -4.76 17.92 -11.37
N VAL A 370 -4.21 18.32 -10.24
CA VAL A 370 -3.27 17.50 -9.45
C VAL A 370 -3.86 17.20 -8.09
N GLY A 371 -4.15 15.93 -7.78
CA GLY A 371 -4.78 15.52 -6.52
C GLY A 371 -4.10 14.30 -5.88
N GLU A 372 -4.38 14.05 -4.60
CA GLU A 372 -3.79 12.91 -3.88
C GLU A 372 -4.29 11.56 -4.43
N GLY A 373 -5.60 11.37 -4.52
CA GLY A 373 -6.22 10.11 -5.00
C GLY A 373 -6.59 10.13 -6.48
N ILE A 374 -6.83 8.96 -7.06
CA ILE A 374 -7.41 8.85 -8.41
C ILE A 374 -8.82 9.42 -8.41
N GLU A 375 -9.61 9.04 -7.41
CA GLU A 375 -10.99 9.48 -7.22
C GLU A 375 -11.06 10.99 -7.02
N THR A 376 -10.31 11.52 -6.03
CA THR A 376 -10.16 12.97 -5.78
C THR A 376 -9.80 13.73 -7.05
N THR A 377 -8.83 13.21 -7.82
CA THR A 377 -8.38 13.86 -9.05
C THR A 377 -9.49 13.89 -10.11
N LEU A 378 -10.21 12.80 -10.32
CA LEU A 378 -11.28 12.71 -11.31
C LEU A 378 -12.49 13.58 -10.94
N CYS A 379 -12.95 13.54 -9.68
CA CYS A 379 -14.03 14.40 -9.19
C CYS A 379 -13.64 15.87 -9.28
N GLY A 380 -12.41 16.20 -8.90
CA GLY A 380 -11.89 17.57 -8.94
C GLY A 380 -11.72 18.17 -10.34
N LEU A 381 -11.81 17.39 -11.43
CA LEU A 381 -11.66 17.91 -12.80
C LEU A 381 -12.64 19.04 -13.11
N ARG A 382 -13.90 18.94 -12.64
CA ARG A 382 -14.93 19.98 -12.85
C ARG A 382 -14.53 21.32 -12.24
N HIS A 383 -13.81 21.32 -11.12
CA HIS A 383 -13.26 22.51 -10.48
C HIS A 383 -12.00 23.06 -11.18
N ALA A 384 -11.41 22.29 -12.08
CA ALA A 384 -10.19 22.64 -12.81
C ALA A 384 -10.44 23.02 -14.28
N GLY A 385 -11.67 22.89 -14.80
CA GLY A 385 -12.03 23.15 -16.20
C GLY A 385 -12.68 21.98 -16.94
N GLY A 386 -13.05 20.91 -16.25
CA GLY A 386 -13.84 19.80 -16.78
C GLY A 386 -13.04 18.77 -17.60
N ALA A 387 -13.72 18.12 -18.55
CA ALA A 387 -13.17 17.02 -19.33
C ALA A 387 -11.94 17.39 -20.20
N GLY A 388 -11.72 18.67 -20.51
CA GLY A 388 -10.53 19.13 -21.23
C GLY A 388 -9.24 19.15 -20.40
N VAL A 389 -9.30 18.86 -19.10
CA VAL A 389 -8.16 18.94 -18.17
C VAL A 389 -7.51 17.58 -17.98
N THR A 390 -6.18 17.53 -17.96
CA THR A 390 -5.42 16.31 -17.66
C THR A 390 -5.27 16.14 -16.16
N GLY A 391 -5.73 15.00 -15.64
CA GLY A 391 -5.60 14.65 -14.23
C GLY A 391 -4.24 14.02 -13.91
N VAL A 392 -3.71 14.32 -12.73
CA VAL A 392 -2.45 13.81 -12.19
C VAL A 392 -2.69 13.38 -10.75
N ALA A 393 -2.87 12.07 -10.52
CA ALA A 393 -3.09 11.53 -9.19
C ALA A 393 -1.77 11.10 -8.56
N VAL A 394 -1.28 11.80 -7.54
CA VAL A 394 0.08 11.62 -7.00
C VAL A 394 0.18 10.58 -5.87
N LEU A 395 -0.93 9.97 -5.50
CA LEU A 395 -1.08 8.78 -4.64
C LEU A 395 -0.72 8.94 -3.17
N SER A 396 -0.19 10.09 -2.75
CA SER A 396 0.06 10.42 -1.36
C SER A 396 0.17 11.92 -1.14
N LEU A 397 -0.23 12.37 0.05
CA LEU A 397 -0.06 13.76 0.46
C LEU A 397 1.40 14.25 0.35
N GLN A 398 2.37 13.38 0.67
CA GLN A 398 3.79 13.71 0.57
C GLN A 398 4.21 13.96 -0.89
N ASN A 399 3.73 13.18 -1.86
CA ASN A 399 3.99 13.47 -3.28
C ASN A 399 3.23 14.73 -3.75
N LEU A 400 2.11 15.11 -3.12
CA LEU A 400 1.35 16.30 -3.49
C LEU A 400 2.02 17.59 -3.02
N GLN A 401 2.38 17.67 -1.74
CA GLN A 401 2.84 18.90 -1.11
C GLN A 401 4.34 18.90 -0.76
N GLY A 402 5.01 17.74 -0.80
CA GLY A 402 6.37 17.59 -0.28
C GLY A 402 6.44 17.70 1.25
N MET A 403 7.62 18.00 1.76
CA MET A 403 7.81 18.35 3.18
C MET A 403 7.86 19.87 3.38
N PRO A 404 7.24 20.42 4.43
CA PRO A 404 7.43 21.82 4.80
C PRO A 404 8.85 22.06 5.33
N GLU A 405 9.39 23.22 5.01
CA GLU A 405 10.59 23.76 5.64
C GLU A 405 10.35 23.90 7.16
N LYS A 406 11.36 23.52 7.94
CA LYS A 406 11.36 23.66 9.39
C LYS A 406 12.33 24.76 9.78
N THR A 407 11.85 25.72 10.56
CA THR A 407 12.59 26.92 10.94
C THR A 407 12.96 26.92 12.42
N GLY A 408 14.08 27.57 12.74
CA GLY A 408 14.58 27.71 14.12
C GLY A 408 15.02 26.40 14.78
N LYS A 409 15.52 26.51 16.03
CA LYS A 409 16.05 25.38 16.80
C LYS A 409 15.00 24.31 17.15
N GLN A 410 13.73 24.71 17.23
CA GLN A 410 12.62 23.81 17.55
C GLN A 410 12.00 23.15 16.31
N GLY A 411 12.47 23.49 15.10
CA GLY A 411 12.00 22.90 13.85
C GLY A 411 10.53 23.19 13.55
N ALA A 412 10.11 24.44 13.75
CA ALA A 412 8.73 24.88 13.62
C ALA A 412 8.36 25.21 12.17
N ILE A 413 7.11 24.95 11.80
CA ILE A 413 6.57 25.31 10.48
C ILE A 413 6.06 26.75 10.53
N ALA A 414 6.54 27.61 9.64
CA ALA A 414 6.04 28.97 9.50
C ALA A 414 4.69 28.96 8.77
N MET A 415 3.57 28.99 9.50
CA MET A 415 2.23 28.91 8.93
C MET A 415 1.82 30.17 8.16
N PHE A 416 2.42 31.32 8.48
CA PHE A 416 2.18 32.59 7.77
C PHE A 416 2.87 32.69 6.40
N ASP A 417 3.93 31.91 6.16
CA ASP A 417 4.68 31.87 4.88
C ASP A 417 5.26 30.46 4.68
N PRO A 418 4.42 29.43 4.48
CA PRO A 418 4.92 28.06 4.37
C PRO A 418 5.76 27.89 3.12
N ARG A 419 6.92 27.23 3.27
CA ARG A 419 7.87 26.97 2.19
C ARG A 419 8.15 25.48 2.05
N PRO A 420 8.35 24.97 0.82
CA PRO A 420 8.85 23.61 0.62
C PRO A 420 10.25 23.49 1.24
N ALA A 421 10.52 22.37 1.91
CA ALA A 421 11.86 22.04 2.39
C ALA A 421 12.81 21.83 1.21
N ALA A 422 14.08 22.22 1.36
CA ALA A 422 15.10 21.93 0.35
C ALA A 422 15.49 20.42 0.34
N PRO A 423 16.00 19.90 -0.79
CA PRO A 423 16.64 18.59 -0.83
C PRO A 423 17.72 18.44 0.27
N PRO A 424 17.91 17.24 0.85
CA PRO A 424 17.38 15.94 0.42
C PRO A 424 15.98 15.61 0.98
N ALA A 425 15.25 16.59 1.56
CA ALA A 425 13.89 16.35 2.01
C ALA A 425 12.98 15.93 0.84
N PRO A 426 11.98 15.06 1.05
CA PRO A 426 11.03 14.70 0.02
C PRO A 426 10.33 15.92 -0.59
N GLN A 427 10.30 15.96 -1.92
CA GLN A 427 9.72 17.04 -2.72
C GLN A 427 8.36 16.64 -3.28
N ALA A 428 7.53 17.64 -3.60
CA ALA A 428 6.33 17.43 -4.38
C ALA A 428 6.67 16.95 -5.80
N VAL A 429 5.81 16.10 -6.36
CA VAL A 429 5.88 15.63 -7.75
C VAL A 429 5.54 16.80 -8.66
N THR A 430 6.57 17.36 -9.29
CA THR A 430 6.49 18.53 -10.17
C THR A 430 7.52 18.39 -11.28
N TRP A 431 7.27 19.02 -12.42
CA TRP A 431 8.17 19.10 -13.58
C TRP A 431 8.02 20.47 -14.25
N PRO A 432 8.99 20.91 -15.08
CA PRO A 432 8.85 22.14 -15.84
C PRO A 432 7.55 22.14 -16.65
N HIS A 433 6.70 23.13 -16.42
CA HIS A 433 5.38 23.21 -17.05
C HIS A 433 4.90 24.66 -17.06
N ARG A 434 4.54 25.20 -18.22
CA ARG A 434 4.09 26.59 -18.37
C ARG A 434 2.56 26.79 -18.37
N GLY A 435 1.80 25.70 -18.27
CA GLY A 435 0.34 25.73 -18.28
C GLY A 435 -0.29 25.99 -16.92
N ARG A 436 -1.63 25.98 -16.93
CA ARG A 436 -2.43 26.12 -15.71
C ARG A 436 -2.40 24.83 -14.90
N VAL A 437 -2.15 24.94 -13.60
CA VAL A 437 -2.18 23.82 -12.66
C VAL A 437 -3.17 24.11 -11.55
N THR A 438 -4.23 23.31 -11.45
CA THR A 438 -5.15 23.35 -10.33
C THR A 438 -4.81 22.21 -9.37
N VAL A 439 -4.29 22.55 -8.20
CA VAL A 439 -4.04 21.60 -7.11
C VAL A 439 -5.36 21.35 -6.37
N LEU A 440 -5.77 20.09 -6.30
CA LEU A 440 -6.97 19.61 -5.64
C LEU A 440 -6.59 19.16 -4.23
N VAL A 441 -7.05 19.91 -3.23
CA VAL A 441 -6.76 19.64 -1.81
C VAL A 441 -8.03 19.19 -1.11
N ASP A 442 -8.03 17.97 -0.58
CA ASP A 442 -9.15 17.47 0.22
C ASP A 442 -9.30 18.29 1.52
N ALA A 443 -10.54 18.51 1.96
CA ALA A 443 -10.85 19.36 3.12
C ALA A 443 -11.29 18.57 4.36
N ASP A 444 -11.14 17.24 4.34
CA ASP A 444 -11.48 16.29 5.41
C ASP A 444 -10.24 15.70 6.10
N MET A 445 -9.05 16.22 5.80
CA MET A 445 -7.79 15.71 6.36
C MET A 445 -7.80 15.68 7.89
N ALA A 446 -7.42 14.53 8.47
CA ALA A 446 -7.31 14.40 9.92
C ALA A 446 -6.39 15.49 10.53
N PRO A 447 -6.74 16.09 11.68
CA PRO A 447 -5.88 17.05 12.36
C PRO A 447 -4.50 16.46 12.68
N LEU A 448 -3.45 17.28 12.61
CA LEU A 448 -2.10 16.85 12.96
C LEU A 448 -1.81 17.21 14.42
N THR A 449 -1.87 16.21 15.30
CA THR A 449 -1.72 16.37 16.76
C THR A 449 -0.27 16.35 17.25
N GLY A 450 0.69 16.09 16.35
CA GLY A 450 2.10 16.03 16.70
C GLY A 450 2.52 14.75 17.47
N PRO A 451 3.78 14.69 17.91
CA PRO A 451 4.33 13.52 18.60
C PRO A 451 3.71 13.37 19.99
N ILE A 452 3.61 12.12 20.45
CA ILE A 452 3.19 11.81 21.82
C ILE A 452 4.39 12.02 22.75
N ASP A 453 4.18 12.77 23.83
CA ASP A 453 5.12 12.87 24.94
C ASP A 453 5.31 11.51 25.60
N ARG A 454 6.57 11.08 25.71
CA ARG A 454 6.92 9.79 26.32
C ARG A 454 6.69 9.78 27.83
N ALA A 455 6.68 10.94 28.50
CA ALA A 455 6.50 11.03 29.95
C ALA A 455 5.02 10.99 30.38
N GLY A 456 4.11 11.57 29.58
CA GLY A 456 2.70 11.73 29.97
C GLY A 456 1.67 11.12 29.02
N GLY A 457 2.09 10.56 27.88
CA GLY A 457 1.16 10.05 26.85
C GLY A 457 0.35 11.14 26.13
N GLN A 458 0.56 12.41 26.48
CA GLN A 458 -0.13 13.57 25.90
C GLN A 458 0.49 13.95 24.56
N ARG A 459 -0.33 14.42 23.62
CA ARG A 459 0.14 14.92 22.32
C ARG A 459 0.81 16.28 22.51
N ARG A 460 2.08 16.42 22.13
CA ARG A 460 2.86 17.66 22.24
C ARG A 460 2.48 18.74 21.21
N GLY A 461 1.54 18.47 20.32
CA GLY A 461 1.22 19.37 19.22
C GLY A 461 2.35 19.46 18.18
N VAL A 462 2.06 20.14 17.08
CA VAL A 462 3.01 20.47 16.03
C VAL A 462 3.65 21.81 16.38
N ALA A 463 4.97 21.90 16.26
CA ALA A 463 5.69 23.17 16.42
C ALA A 463 5.38 24.08 15.21
N MET A 464 4.78 25.23 15.45
CA MET A 464 4.32 26.16 14.41
C MET A 464 4.63 27.61 14.79
N ILE A 465 4.72 28.48 13.79
CA ILE A 465 4.78 29.94 13.97
C ILE A 465 3.62 30.53 13.18
N ASP A 466 2.62 31.04 13.89
CA ASP A 466 1.34 31.44 13.28
C ASP A 466 1.40 32.82 12.60
N ARG A 467 2.28 33.70 13.05
CA ARG A 467 2.45 35.06 12.52
C ARG A 467 3.92 35.43 12.36
N ARG A 468 4.23 36.33 11.44
CA ARG A 468 5.60 36.79 11.18
C ARG A 468 6.24 37.33 12.46
N ARG A 469 7.46 36.85 12.78
CA ARG A 469 8.18 37.14 14.04
C ARG A 469 7.42 36.76 15.33
N GLY A 470 6.42 35.88 15.24
CA GLY A 470 5.71 35.34 16.39
C GLY A 470 6.50 34.25 17.13
N PRO A 471 6.07 33.87 18.34
CA PRO A 471 6.66 32.76 19.08
C PRO A 471 6.39 31.42 18.39
N VAL A 472 7.21 30.41 18.71
CA VAL A 472 6.88 29.02 18.38
C VAL A 472 5.78 28.55 19.33
N VAL A 473 4.70 28.03 18.78
CA VAL A 473 3.59 27.42 19.51
C VAL A 473 3.55 25.92 19.25
N HIS A 474 3.09 25.17 20.24
CA HIS A 474 2.94 23.72 20.19
C HIS A 474 1.47 23.37 20.35
N ARG A 475 0.79 23.09 19.23
CA ARG A 475 -0.66 22.80 19.22
C ARG A 475 -1.05 21.86 18.10
N THR A 476 -2.24 21.27 18.19
CA THR A 476 -2.82 20.53 17.07
C THR A 476 -3.02 21.48 15.89
N MET A 477 -2.53 21.08 14.72
CA MET A 477 -2.87 21.72 13.46
C MET A 477 -4.25 21.24 13.05
N THR A 478 -5.17 22.18 12.90
CA THR A 478 -6.56 21.91 12.51
C THR A 478 -6.62 21.34 11.09
N THR A 479 -7.76 20.73 10.74
CA THR A 479 -8.02 20.26 9.38
C THR A 479 -7.92 21.38 8.34
N ALA A 480 -8.44 22.57 8.65
CA ALA A 480 -8.36 23.74 7.76
C ALA A 480 -6.92 24.19 7.54
N GLU A 481 -6.15 24.38 8.61
CA GLU A 481 -4.73 24.77 8.51
C GLU A 481 -3.89 23.73 7.76
N ARG A 482 -4.21 22.44 7.92
CA ARG A 482 -3.54 21.37 7.19
C ARG A 482 -3.85 21.44 5.69
N ALA A 483 -5.09 21.78 5.32
CA ALA A 483 -5.48 21.98 3.92
C ALA A 483 -4.81 23.21 3.32
N ASP A 484 -4.82 24.33 4.03
CA ASP A 484 -4.18 25.55 3.58
C ASP A 484 -2.66 25.36 3.43
N LEU A 485 -2.02 24.66 4.37
CA LEU A 485 -0.60 24.29 4.27
C LEU A 485 -0.32 23.42 3.04
N CYS A 486 -1.13 22.39 2.81
CA CYS A 486 -0.99 21.50 1.65
C CYS A 486 -1.05 22.29 0.33
N GLY A 487 -2.11 23.09 0.17
CA GLY A 487 -2.31 23.92 -1.03
C GLY A 487 -1.17 24.92 -1.24
N ALA A 488 -0.75 25.62 -0.18
CA ALA A 488 0.32 26.61 -0.28
C ALA A 488 1.66 25.99 -0.70
N LEU A 489 2.04 24.84 -0.13
CA LEU A 489 3.28 24.15 -0.48
C LEU A 489 3.25 23.61 -1.92
N ALA A 490 2.15 22.94 -2.30
CA ALA A 490 2.00 22.38 -3.64
C ALA A 490 2.00 23.47 -4.72
N VAL A 491 1.27 24.57 -4.51
CA VAL A 491 1.26 25.72 -5.43
C VAL A 491 2.65 26.33 -5.58
N ARG A 492 3.39 26.51 -4.48
CA ARG A 492 4.76 27.02 -4.53
C ARG A 492 5.69 26.09 -5.29
N ALA A 493 5.59 24.79 -5.06
CA ALA A 493 6.39 23.79 -5.78
C ALA A 493 6.14 23.84 -7.29
N TRP A 494 4.89 23.99 -7.72
CA TRP A 494 4.52 24.12 -9.13
C TRP A 494 4.95 25.44 -9.76
N ARG A 495 4.74 26.57 -9.07
CA ARG A 495 5.20 27.90 -9.54
C ARG A 495 6.72 27.95 -9.69
N ALA A 496 7.47 27.29 -8.79
CA ALA A 496 8.91 27.16 -8.91
C ALA A 496 9.36 26.36 -10.16
N ARG A 497 8.44 25.68 -10.84
CA ARG A 497 8.66 24.98 -12.12
C ARG A 497 8.01 25.69 -13.32
N GLY A 498 7.59 26.94 -13.15
CA GLY A 498 7.08 27.80 -14.22
C GLY A 498 5.56 27.74 -14.45
N ALA A 499 4.81 27.01 -13.64
CA ALA A 499 3.38 26.82 -13.84
C ALA A 499 2.55 27.98 -13.29
N ASP A 500 1.43 28.29 -13.95
CA ASP A 500 0.36 29.11 -13.38
C ASP A 500 -0.48 28.23 -12.44
N ALA A 501 -0.02 28.12 -11.19
CA ALA A 501 -0.63 27.23 -10.22
C ALA A 501 -1.55 27.94 -9.23
N ARG A 502 -2.69 27.30 -8.93
CA ARG A 502 -3.63 27.64 -7.85
C ARG A 502 -4.07 26.37 -7.11
N ALA A 503 -4.55 26.52 -5.88
CA ALA A 503 -5.17 25.43 -5.14
C ALA A 503 -6.68 25.67 -5.03
N VAL A 504 -7.45 24.60 -5.08
CA VAL A 504 -8.89 24.58 -4.80
C VAL A 504 -9.18 23.46 -3.82
N ARG A 505 -10.23 23.65 -3.01
CA ARG A 505 -10.69 22.67 -2.02
C ARG A 505 -12.23 22.65 -1.96
N PRO A 506 -12.84 21.53 -1.60
CA PRO A 506 -14.28 21.47 -1.32
C PRO A 506 -14.62 22.19 0.00
N PRO A 507 -15.91 22.27 0.37
CA PRO A 507 -16.32 22.70 1.71
C PRO A 507 -15.59 21.93 2.81
N MET A 508 -15.35 22.57 3.96
CA MET A 508 -14.63 21.94 5.06
C MET A 508 -15.33 20.67 5.57
N GLY A 509 -14.56 19.62 5.81
CA GLY A 509 -15.06 18.32 6.23
C GLY A 509 -15.51 17.40 5.09
N MET A 510 -15.34 17.81 3.83
CA MET A 510 -15.63 17.01 2.65
C MET A 510 -14.37 16.72 1.84
N ASP A 511 -14.36 15.60 1.11
CA ASP A 511 -13.48 15.40 -0.03
C ASP A 511 -14.21 15.78 -1.34
N PHE A 512 -13.50 15.82 -2.48
CA PHE A 512 -14.15 16.13 -3.77
C PHE A 512 -15.20 15.08 -4.18
N ASN A 513 -15.07 13.85 -3.72
CA ASN A 513 -15.99 12.77 -4.04
C ASN A 513 -17.33 12.95 -3.32
N ASP A 514 -17.29 13.49 -2.09
CA ASP A 514 -18.47 13.77 -1.29
C ASP A 514 -19.29 14.91 -1.91
N VAL A 515 -18.64 15.93 -2.46
CA VAL A 515 -19.32 17.01 -3.20
C VAL A 515 -20.11 16.47 -4.39
N GLU A 516 -19.48 15.62 -5.21
CA GLU A 516 -20.12 15.03 -6.39
C GLU A 516 -21.20 13.98 -6.05
N ARG A 517 -21.25 13.47 -4.81
CA ARG A 517 -22.36 12.60 -4.37
C ARG A 517 -23.61 13.38 -3.97
N VAL A 518 -23.46 14.65 -3.60
CA VAL A 518 -24.55 15.50 -3.11
C VAL A 518 -25.09 16.41 -4.22
N ALA A 519 -24.27 16.71 -5.24
CA ALA A 519 -24.66 17.40 -6.47
C ALA A 519 -25.43 16.47 -7.42
#